data_AF-A0A7Y5BHY1-F1
#
_entry.id   AF-A0A7Y5BHY1-F1
#
_cell.length_a   1.000
_cell.length_b   1.000
_cell.length_c   1.000
_cell.angle_alpha   90.00
_cell.angle_beta   90.00
_cell.angle_gamma   90.00
#
_symmetry.space_group_name_H-M   'P 1'
#
loop_
_entity.id
_entity.type
_entity.pdbx_description
1 polymer ?
#
loop_
_entity_poly.entity_id
_entity_poly.type
_entity_poly.pdbx_seq_one_letter_code
_entity_poly.pdbx_strand_id
1 'polypeptide(L)'
;MPGIYEHIKFQRETSFTERRPKKGFGGISFQGNPKDHAQKLQNNINELKENVQDEISGYDERFLLKLNVADNFSPDAFESIEGVQVVSQENKEVVILFSTENALSEFERRLSTYASNGNVTRKEIIEATRSFELWSAEDRIGDVLKREGLPLIETFILDIELWNLESNQERNKMLDAFESFLKQDEIIILDKVNNSYITILRVKCTKLNYQRLLKHRDIRTIDLPPKFTLDSSLLQTDVSYLPNPIPPNKEALRVAILDSGLNANHPLLKGGMIGEARSYIDTNDVSDHTKHGTAVSGIALYGEIEESIRSKSFIANFYLLSGKILDENNEYDEKFIENQIDKAVREFHTEYGCKIFNLSIGDQRRPYAGGKVSSLTLTLDNLSHELGILFVISAGNLSNQEIKDKIEKGQSYPKYLLEDSNILEPANSINSLTVGSIAKYDKSRTAANNQNDPAYQLMAPRDSISPFRIWDRRKY
;
A
#
# COMPACT_ATOMS: atom_id res chain seq x y z
N MET A 1 -43.19 49.53 -12.85
CA MET A 1 -41.99 49.02 -12.15
C MET A 1 -42.43 47.83 -11.31
N PRO A 2 -41.74 46.67 -11.25
CA PRO A 2 -40.38 46.31 -11.69
C PRO A 2 -40.30 45.10 -12.66
N GLY A 3 -39.12 44.86 -13.23
CA GLY A 3 -38.60 43.49 -13.43
C GLY A 3 -38.77 42.81 -14.78
N ILE A 4 -38.09 43.31 -15.82
CA ILE A 4 -37.83 42.58 -17.06
C ILE A 4 -36.64 41.64 -16.82
N TYR A 5 -36.89 40.32 -16.71
CA TYR A 5 -35.98 39.27 -17.16
C TYR A 5 -36.82 38.05 -17.58
N GLU A 6 -36.67 37.64 -18.83
CA GLU A 6 -37.28 36.42 -19.38
C GLU A 6 -36.78 35.19 -18.61
N HIS A 7 -37.72 34.42 -18.09
CA HIS A 7 -37.43 33.13 -17.48
C HIS A 7 -36.84 32.18 -18.53
N ILE A 8 -35.68 31.58 -18.24
CA ILE A 8 -35.09 30.53 -19.08
C ILE A 8 -36.08 29.36 -19.15
N LYS A 9 -36.67 29.15 -20.32
CA LYS A 9 -37.46 27.95 -20.60
C LYS A 9 -36.51 26.79 -20.84
N PHE A 10 -36.42 25.86 -19.89
CA PHE A 10 -35.78 24.57 -20.13
C PHE A 10 -36.57 23.79 -21.18
N GLN A 11 -36.06 23.72 -22.41
CA GLN A 11 -36.47 22.68 -23.35
C GLN A 11 -35.81 21.38 -22.92
N ARG A 12 -36.63 20.33 -22.79
CA ARG A 12 -36.15 18.96 -22.57
C ARG A 12 -35.19 18.63 -23.70
N GLU A 13 -33.93 18.40 -23.36
CA GLU A 13 -32.91 17.99 -24.31
C GLU A 13 -33.43 16.74 -25.03
N THR A 14 -33.78 16.87 -26.31
CA THR A 14 -34.03 15.73 -27.17
C THR A 14 -32.75 14.92 -27.13
N SER A 15 -32.85 13.69 -26.63
CA SER A 15 -31.76 12.73 -26.64
C SER A 15 -31.29 12.57 -28.07
N PHE A 16 -30.26 13.33 -28.43
CA PHE A 16 -29.32 12.95 -29.46
C PHE A 16 -28.57 11.76 -28.87
N THR A 17 -29.22 10.59 -28.91
CA THR A 17 -28.49 9.39 -29.25
C THR A 17 -27.94 9.66 -30.64
N GLU A 18 -26.77 10.30 -30.71
CA GLU A 18 -25.82 9.89 -31.72
C GLU A 18 -25.79 8.38 -31.57
N ARG A 19 -26.41 7.70 -32.54
CA ARG A 19 -26.13 6.31 -32.81
C ARG A 19 -24.62 6.30 -32.90
N ARG A 20 -23.94 5.89 -31.82
CA ARG A 20 -22.52 5.60 -31.86
C ARG A 20 -22.39 4.79 -33.14
N PRO A 21 -21.63 5.26 -34.14
CA PRO A 21 -21.35 4.40 -35.28
C PRO A 21 -20.89 3.11 -34.63
N LYS A 22 -21.52 1.98 -34.99
CA LYS A 22 -21.03 0.67 -34.57
C LYS A 22 -19.52 0.80 -34.72
N LYS A 23 -18.76 0.80 -33.62
CA LYS A 23 -17.31 0.76 -33.69
C LYS A 23 -17.07 -0.54 -34.44
N GLY A 24 -16.89 -0.44 -35.74
CA GLY A 24 -16.28 -1.49 -36.51
C GLY A 24 -15.03 -1.81 -35.72
N PHE A 25 -14.80 -3.10 -35.49
CA PHE A 25 -13.50 -3.60 -35.09
C PHE A 25 -12.46 -2.71 -35.78
N GLY A 26 -11.74 -1.92 -34.99
CA GLY A 26 -10.60 -1.18 -35.50
C GLY A 26 -9.62 -2.26 -35.90
N GLY A 27 -9.74 -2.72 -37.15
CA GLY A 27 -8.84 -3.71 -37.70
C GLY A 27 -7.45 -3.14 -37.55
N ILE A 28 -6.56 -3.90 -36.93
CA ILE A 28 -5.14 -3.62 -36.98
C ILE A 28 -4.82 -3.49 -38.47
N SER A 29 -4.56 -2.27 -38.94
CA SER A 29 -4.25 -2.05 -40.34
C SER A 29 -2.80 -2.47 -40.54
N PHE A 30 -2.59 -3.74 -40.87
CA PHE A 30 -1.27 -4.21 -41.27
C PHE A 30 -0.91 -3.56 -42.61
N GLN A 31 0.08 -2.67 -42.61
CA GLN A 31 0.55 -1.93 -43.80
C GLN A 31 1.78 -2.58 -44.47
N GLY A 32 2.19 -3.77 -44.02
CA GLY A 32 3.36 -4.48 -44.54
C GLY A 32 3.06 -5.42 -45.71
N ASN A 33 4.12 -5.97 -46.30
CA ASN A 33 4.01 -7.07 -47.27
C ASN A 33 3.75 -8.39 -46.51
N PRO A 34 2.62 -9.09 -46.77
CA PRO A 34 2.28 -10.36 -46.11
C PRO A 34 3.40 -11.41 -46.20
N LYS A 35 4.08 -11.48 -47.35
CA LYS A 35 5.13 -12.47 -47.60
C LYS A 35 6.36 -12.21 -46.74
N ASP A 36 6.83 -10.97 -46.71
CA ASP A 36 8.03 -10.59 -45.94
C ASP A 36 7.79 -10.74 -44.44
N HIS A 37 6.59 -10.41 -43.97
CA HIS A 37 6.20 -10.58 -42.57
C HIS A 37 6.08 -12.03 -42.16
N ALA A 38 5.41 -12.86 -42.96
CA ALA A 38 5.32 -14.30 -42.71
C ALA A 38 6.71 -14.95 -42.67
N GLN A 39 7.60 -14.58 -43.61
CA GLN A 39 8.96 -15.09 -43.66
C GLN A 39 9.76 -14.69 -42.41
N LYS A 40 9.61 -13.44 -41.95
CA LYS A 40 10.24 -12.97 -40.70
C LYS A 40 9.79 -13.80 -39.50
N LEU A 41 8.48 -13.98 -39.32
CA LEU A 41 7.94 -14.78 -38.21
C LEU A 41 8.37 -16.24 -38.29
N GLN A 42 8.43 -16.81 -39.50
CA GLN A 42 8.90 -18.18 -39.70
C GLN A 42 10.37 -18.36 -39.35
N ASN A 43 11.22 -17.39 -39.69
CA ASN A 43 12.62 -17.38 -39.25
C ASN A 43 12.73 -17.29 -37.72
N ASN A 44 11.92 -16.46 -37.05
CA ASN A 44 11.90 -16.39 -35.59
C ASN A 44 11.49 -17.72 -34.93
N ILE A 45 10.51 -18.43 -35.48
CA ILE A 45 10.10 -19.74 -34.94
C ILE A 45 11.20 -20.79 -35.13
N ASN A 46 11.91 -20.77 -36.26
CA ASN A 46 13.04 -21.68 -36.48
C ASN A 46 14.18 -21.42 -35.48
N GLU A 47 14.57 -20.15 -35.29
CA GLU A 47 15.56 -19.75 -34.29
C GLU A 47 15.10 -20.15 -32.87
N LEU A 48 13.81 -20.02 -32.58
CA LEU A 48 13.24 -20.43 -31.30
C LEU A 48 13.41 -21.93 -31.06
N LYS A 49 13.07 -22.77 -32.05
CA LYS A 49 13.21 -24.23 -31.95
C LYS A 49 14.65 -24.69 -31.73
N GLU A 50 15.62 -23.98 -32.27
CA GLU A 50 17.05 -24.24 -32.02
C GLU A 50 17.42 -23.89 -30.56
N ASN A 51 16.97 -22.73 -30.08
CA ASN A 51 17.31 -22.23 -28.74
C ASN A 51 16.58 -22.94 -27.59
N VAL A 52 15.43 -23.59 -27.83
CA VAL A 52 14.70 -24.35 -26.79
C VAL A 52 15.55 -25.49 -26.21
N GLN A 53 16.52 -26.02 -26.95
CA GLN A 53 17.41 -27.08 -26.46
C GLN A 53 18.25 -26.66 -25.24
N ASP A 54 18.44 -25.36 -25.02
CA ASP A 54 19.18 -24.81 -23.89
C ASP A 54 18.31 -24.53 -22.64
N GLU A 55 16.98 -24.63 -22.76
CA GLU A 55 16.04 -24.51 -21.62
C GLU A 55 15.87 -25.84 -20.89
N ILE A 56 15.61 -25.76 -19.59
CA ILE A 56 15.18 -26.90 -18.78
C ILE A 56 13.67 -26.98 -18.90
N SER A 57 13.19 -28.10 -19.45
CA SER A 57 11.76 -28.41 -19.58
C SER A 57 11.05 -28.29 -18.24
N GLY A 58 9.81 -27.80 -18.29
CA GLY A 58 8.96 -27.73 -17.12
C GLY A 58 8.19 -29.02 -16.86
N TYR A 59 7.07 -28.89 -16.15
CA TYR A 59 6.23 -30.02 -15.73
C TYR A 59 5.45 -30.72 -16.86
N ASP A 60 5.47 -30.17 -18.08
CA ASP A 60 4.82 -30.73 -19.27
C ASP A 60 5.63 -30.40 -20.54
N GLU A 61 5.13 -30.81 -21.71
CA GLU A 61 5.83 -30.67 -23.01
C GLU A 61 5.50 -29.36 -23.75
N ARG A 62 4.82 -28.39 -23.12
CA ARG A 62 4.43 -27.14 -23.81
C ARG A 62 5.61 -26.15 -23.91
N PHE A 63 5.66 -25.42 -25.01
CA PHE A 63 6.61 -24.31 -25.19
C PHE A 63 6.10 -23.06 -24.47
N LEU A 64 7.00 -22.33 -23.80
CA LEU A 64 6.72 -21.00 -23.26
C LEU A 64 7.17 -19.95 -24.28
N LEU A 65 6.22 -19.21 -24.82
CA LEU A 65 6.46 -18.24 -25.88
C LEU A 65 6.15 -16.82 -25.39
N LYS A 66 7.08 -15.91 -25.67
CA LYS A 66 6.93 -14.46 -25.50
C LYS A 66 6.66 -13.86 -26.87
N LEU A 67 5.48 -13.28 -27.05
CA LEU A 67 5.05 -12.64 -28.30
C LEU A 67 5.00 -11.13 -28.10
N ASN A 68 5.66 -10.40 -28.99
CA ASN A 68 5.38 -8.98 -29.17
C ASN A 68 4.23 -8.84 -30.17
N VAL A 69 3.17 -8.13 -29.81
CA VAL A 69 1.97 -7.92 -30.62
C VAL A 69 1.72 -6.43 -30.85
N ALA A 70 0.87 -6.13 -31.83
CA ALA A 70 0.45 -4.78 -32.13
C ALA A 70 -0.30 -4.15 -30.95
N ASP A 71 -0.11 -2.84 -30.82
CA ASP A 71 -0.74 -2.03 -29.79
C ASP A 71 -2.29 -2.17 -29.81
N ASN A 72 -2.89 -2.37 -28.65
CA ASN A 72 -4.32 -2.67 -28.45
C ASN A 72 -4.84 -3.99 -29.07
N PHE A 73 -3.98 -4.97 -29.36
CA PHE A 73 -4.44 -6.33 -29.67
C PHE A 73 -4.93 -7.05 -28.40
N SER A 74 -6.04 -7.78 -28.51
CA SER A 74 -6.62 -8.53 -27.38
C SER A 74 -5.95 -9.91 -27.27
N PRO A 75 -5.28 -10.24 -26.15
CA PRO A 75 -4.64 -11.54 -25.97
C PRO A 75 -5.61 -12.73 -26.06
N ASP A 76 -6.87 -12.56 -25.66
CA ASP A 76 -7.93 -13.57 -25.72
C ASP A 76 -8.12 -14.17 -27.13
N ALA A 77 -7.72 -13.44 -28.18
CA ALA A 77 -7.73 -13.96 -29.54
C ALA A 77 -6.82 -15.21 -29.69
N PHE A 78 -5.74 -15.32 -28.90
CA PHE A 78 -4.86 -16.50 -28.90
C PHE A 78 -5.49 -17.71 -28.23
N GLU A 79 -6.27 -17.53 -27.16
CA GLU A 79 -6.92 -18.64 -26.42
C GLU A 79 -7.96 -19.38 -27.28
N SER A 80 -8.45 -18.73 -28.31
CA SER A 80 -9.34 -19.38 -29.27
C SER A 80 -8.63 -20.45 -30.13
N ILE A 81 -7.29 -20.55 -30.06
CA ILE A 81 -6.47 -21.57 -30.72
C ILE A 81 -6.33 -22.78 -29.77
N GLU A 82 -6.77 -23.95 -30.22
CA GLU A 82 -6.63 -25.18 -29.45
C GLU A 82 -5.15 -25.48 -29.17
N GLY A 83 -4.84 -25.76 -27.90
CA GLY A 83 -3.47 -26.02 -27.45
C GLY A 83 -2.62 -24.77 -27.19
N VAL A 84 -3.23 -23.58 -27.14
CA VAL A 84 -2.62 -22.32 -26.69
C VAL A 84 -3.29 -21.87 -25.40
N GLN A 85 -2.49 -21.45 -24.41
CA GLN A 85 -2.97 -20.88 -23.15
C GLN A 85 -2.19 -19.61 -22.85
N VAL A 86 -2.88 -18.47 -22.73
CA VAL A 86 -2.26 -17.22 -22.30
C VAL A 86 -2.03 -17.28 -20.79
N VAL A 87 -0.82 -16.91 -20.34
CA VAL A 87 -0.43 -16.96 -18.91
C VAL A 87 -0.05 -15.61 -18.34
N SER A 88 0.33 -14.65 -19.18
CA SER A 88 0.54 -13.26 -18.77
C SER A 88 0.41 -12.31 -19.94
N GLN A 89 0.13 -11.05 -19.63
CA GLN A 89 0.30 -9.93 -20.54
C GLN A 89 1.15 -8.87 -19.84
N GLU A 90 2.33 -8.59 -20.39
CA GLU A 90 3.20 -7.52 -19.89
C GLU A 90 3.02 -6.29 -20.78
N ASN A 91 2.65 -5.16 -20.18
CA ASN A 91 2.24 -3.96 -20.91
C ASN A 91 1.08 -4.24 -21.90
N LYS A 92 0.92 -3.43 -22.96
CA LYS A 92 -0.11 -3.65 -23.99
C LYS A 92 0.35 -4.49 -25.17
N GLU A 93 1.65 -4.78 -25.23
CA GLU A 93 2.31 -5.30 -26.44
C GLU A 93 2.96 -6.66 -26.22
N VAL A 94 3.18 -7.13 -24.99
CA VAL A 94 3.84 -8.43 -24.74
C VAL A 94 2.83 -9.42 -24.20
N VAL A 95 2.69 -10.55 -24.89
CA VAL A 95 1.82 -11.67 -24.49
C VAL A 95 2.67 -12.89 -24.24
N ILE A 96 2.49 -13.52 -23.09
CA ILE A 96 3.19 -14.76 -22.72
C ILE A 96 2.18 -15.89 -22.74
N LEU A 97 2.51 -16.97 -23.44
CA LEU A 97 1.61 -18.11 -23.61
C LEU A 97 2.35 -19.44 -23.58
N PHE A 98 1.66 -20.48 -23.11
CA PHE A 98 2.02 -21.86 -23.36
C PHE A 98 1.44 -22.32 -24.69
N SER A 99 2.23 -23.03 -25.49
CA SER A 99 1.80 -23.63 -26.75
C SER A 99 2.22 -25.09 -26.85
N THR A 100 1.30 -25.96 -27.26
CA THR A 100 1.65 -27.32 -27.69
C THR A 100 2.42 -27.31 -29.01
N GLU A 101 3.16 -28.39 -29.29
CA GLU A 101 3.84 -28.58 -30.57
C GLU A 101 2.88 -28.58 -31.76
N ASN A 102 1.69 -29.18 -31.59
CA ASN A 102 0.63 -29.19 -32.60
C ASN A 102 0.12 -27.76 -32.90
N ALA A 103 -0.08 -26.94 -31.86
CA ALA A 103 -0.52 -25.56 -32.03
C ALA A 103 0.55 -24.72 -32.75
N LEU A 104 1.84 -24.91 -32.42
CA LEU A 104 2.94 -24.23 -33.08
C LEU A 104 3.06 -24.65 -34.56
N SER A 105 2.95 -25.95 -34.85
CA SER A 105 2.97 -26.49 -36.21
C SER A 105 1.81 -25.98 -37.06
N GLU A 106 0.61 -25.89 -36.47
CA GLU A 106 -0.56 -25.31 -37.13
C GLU A 106 -0.36 -23.81 -37.41
N PHE A 107 0.29 -23.08 -36.49
CA PHE A 107 0.65 -21.68 -36.72
C PHE A 107 1.64 -21.52 -37.89
N GLU A 108 2.69 -22.35 -37.97
CA GLU A 108 3.63 -22.37 -39.10
C GLU A 108 2.96 -22.68 -40.45
N ARG A 109 2.00 -23.62 -40.44
CA ARG A 109 1.19 -23.94 -41.63
C ARG A 109 0.36 -22.73 -42.09
N ARG A 110 -0.21 -21.98 -41.14
CA ARG A 110 -0.96 -20.75 -41.42
C ARG A 110 -0.06 -19.64 -41.93
N LEU A 111 1.14 -19.47 -41.37
CA LEU A 111 2.15 -18.53 -41.88
C LEU A 111 2.51 -18.83 -43.34
N SER A 112 2.75 -20.10 -43.66
CA SER A 112 3.09 -20.53 -45.03
C SER A 112 1.95 -20.25 -46.03
N THR A 113 0.70 -20.44 -45.59
CA THR A 113 -0.51 -20.13 -46.38
C THR A 113 -0.66 -18.62 -46.58
N TYR A 114 -0.43 -17.83 -45.52
CA TYR A 114 -0.48 -16.37 -45.55
C TYR A 114 0.62 -15.78 -46.46
N ALA A 115 1.82 -16.35 -46.45
CA ALA A 115 2.92 -15.97 -47.34
C ALA A 115 2.61 -16.20 -48.83
N SER A 116 1.84 -17.25 -49.13
CA SER A 116 1.49 -17.65 -50.50
C SER A 116 0.31 -16.87 -51.07
N ASN A 117 -0.78 -16.77 -50.29
CA ASN A 117 -2.08 -16.32 -50.79
C ASN A 117 -2.62 -15.06 -50.09
N GLY A 118 -1.93 -14.54 -49.06
CA GLY A 118 -2.33 -13.34 -48.32
C GLY A 118 -3.62 -13.45 -47.50
N ASN A 119 -4.27 -14.63 -47.50
CA ASN A 119 -5.53 -14.84 -46.80
C ASN A 119 -5.52 -16.19 -46.07
N VAL A 120 -5.87 -16.16 -44.78
CA VAL A 120 -5.90 -17.33 -43.89
C VAL A 120 -6.91 -17.09 -42.77
N THR A 121 -7.39 -18.17 -42.16
CA THR A 121 -8.25 -18.09 -40.98
C THR A 121 -7.50 -17.40 -39.84
N ARG A 122 -8.18 -16.44 -39.19
CA ARG A 122 -7.63 -15.60 -38.11
C ARG A 122 -6.35 -14.85 -38.49
N LYS A 123 -6.31 -14.29 -39.69
CA LYS A 123 -5.19 -13.48 -40.18
C LYS A 123 -4.82 -12.32 -39.25
N GLU A 124 -5.80 -11.80 -38.49
CA GLU A 124 -5.60 -10.75 -37.49
C GLU A 124 -4.55 -11.11 -36.43
N ILE A 125 -4.43 -12.40 -36.07
CA ILE A 125 -3.41 -12.87 -35.12
C ILE A 125 -2.02 -12.73 -35.74
N ILE A 126 -1.85 -13.18 -36.99
CA ILE A 126 -0.57 -13.11 -37.71
C ILE A 126 -0.19 -11.66 -38.00
N GLU A 127 -1.16 -10.86 -38.43
CA GLU A 127 -1.02 -9.42 -38.71
C GLU A 127 -0.74 -8.61 -37.43
N ALA A 128 -1.15 -9.09 -36.26
CA ALA A 128 -0.85 -8.48 -34.96
C ALA A 128 0.53 -8.89 -34.41
N THR A 129 0.95 -10.15 -34.56
CA THR A 129 2.25 -10.61 -34.05
C THR A 129 3.41 -9.90 -34.75
N ARG A 130 4.42 -9.49 -33.98
CA ARG A 130 5.61 -8.73 -34.41
C ARG A 130 6.90 -9.54 -34.30
N SER A 131 7.03 -10.34 -33.24
CA SER A 131 8.12 -11.31 -33.04
C SER A 131 7.69 -12.47 -32.12
N PHE A 132 8.45 -13.56 -32.19
CA PHE A 132 8.42 -14.69 -31.26
C PHE A 132 9.77 -14.79 -30.56
N GLU A 133 9.75 -14.85 -29.25
CA GLU A 133 10.92 -14.96 -28.39
C GLU A 133 10.65 -16.02 -27.31
N LEU A 134 11.73 -16.56 -26.74
CA LEU A 134 11.63 -17.33 -25.50
C LEU A 134 11.58 -16.36 -24.31
N TRP A 135 10.99 -16.82 -23.22
CA TRP A 135 11.22 -16.16 -21.94
C TRP A 135 12.69 -16.36 -21.60
N SER A 136 13.51 -15.31 -21.61
CA SER A 136 14.96 -15.45 -21.48
C SER A 136 15.40 -15.56 -20.02
N ALA A 137 16.68 -15.88 -19.81
CA ALA A 137 17.28 -15.79 -18.48
C ALA A 137 17.12 -14.37 -17.89
N GLU A 138 17.30 -13.33 -18.70
CA GLU A 138 17.18 -11.92 -18.28
C GLU A 138 15.74 -11.53 -17.92
N ASP A 139 14.76 -12.09 -18.63
CA ASP A 139 13.34 -11.88 -18.33
C ASP A 139 12.95 -12.49 -16.96
N ARG A 140 13.61 -13.59 -16.55
CA ARG A 140 13.40 -14.23 -15.25
C ARG A 140 14.03 -13.49 -14.07
N ILE A 141 14.92 -12.53 -14.27
CA ILE A 141 15.58 -11.82 -13.16
C ILE A 141 14.66 -10.68 -12.67
N GLY A 142 14.26 -10.74 -11.41
CA GLY A 142 13.46 -9.71 -10.76
C GLY A 142 14.23 -8.39 -10.56
N ASP A 143 13.49 -7.32 -10.31
CA ASP A 143 14.03 -5.95 -10.28
C ASP A 143 15.05 -5.72 -9.16
N VAL A 144 14.85 -6.34 -7.98
CA VAL A 144 15.76 -6.15 -6.84
C VAL A 144 17.08 -6.83 -7.13
N LEU A 145 17.05 -8.05 -7.66
CA LEU A 145 18.22 -8.82 -8.04
C LEU A 145 18.96 -8.18 -9.22
N LYS A 146 18.26 -7.58 -10.20
CA LYS A 146 18.87 -6.76 -11.27
C LYS A 146 19.68 -5.58 -10.71
N ARG A 147 19.14 -4.91 -9.68
CA ARG A 147 19.74 -3.71 -9.09
C ARG A 147 20.86 -4.01 -8.09
N GLU A 148 20.66 -4.98 -7.21
CA GLU A 148 21.59 -5.32 -6.11
C GLU A 148 22.62 -6.37 -6.53
N GLY A 149 22.31 -7.18 -7.53
CA GLY A 149 23.11 -8.35 -7.92
C GLY A 149 22.98 -9.51 -6.93
N LEU A 150 23.64 -10.61 -7.26
CA LEU A 150 23.70 -11.78 -6.38
C LEU A 150 24.53 -11.48 -5.12
N PRO A 151 24.13 -12.00 -3.95
CA PRO A 151 24.92 -11.92 -2.74
C PRO A 151 26.31 -12.56 -2.92
N LEU A 152 27.35 -11.95 -2.33
CA LEU A 152 28.74 -12.41 -2.42
C LEU A 152 29.08 -13.60 -1.50
N ILE A 153 28.07 -14.27 -0.95
CA ILE A 153 28.20 -15.43 -0.07
C ILE A 153 27.99 -16.73 -0.87
N GLU A 154 28.58 -17.83 -0.41
CA GLU A 154 28.54 -19.12 -1.11
C GLU A 154 27.11 -19.67 -1.31
N THR A 155 26.29 -19.53 -0.27
CA THR A 155 24.86 -19.88 -0.31
C THR A 155 24.01 -18.68 0.04
N PHE A 156 22.96 -18.44 -0.71
CA PHE A 156 22.05 -17.30 -0.54
C PHE A 156 20.59 -17.73 -0.74
N ILE A 157 19.68 -16.87 -0.32
CA ILE A 157 18.24 -17.11 -0.39
C ILE A 157 17.67 -16.34 -1.58
N LEU A 158 16.82 -17.01 -2.36
CA LEU A 158 16.05 -16.42 -3.45
C LEU A 158 14.57 -16.78 -3.30
N ASP A 159 13.71 -15.86 -3.73
CA ASP A 159 12.29 -16.13 -3.93
C ASP A 159 12.07 -16.44 -5.42
N ILE A 160 11.38 -17.55 -5.70
CA ILE A 160 11.08 -18.03 -7.04
C ILE A 160 9.57 -18.03 -7.22
N GLU A 161 9.10 -17.27 -8.20
CA GLU A 161 7.72 -17.26 -8.64
C GLU A 161 7.55 -18.17 -9.85
N LEU A 162 6.59 -19.09 -9.78
CA LEU A 162 6.17 -19.93 -10.91
C LEU A 162 4.99 -19.29 -11.64
N TRP A 163 4.79 -19.66 -12.91
CA TRP A 163 3.63 -19.19 -13.69
C TRP A 163 2.31 -19.54 -12.99
N ASN A 164 1.41 -18.57 -12.85
CA ASN A 164 0.11 -18.84 -12.27
C ASN A 164 -0.78 -19.60 -13.27
N LEU A 165 -1.27 -20.76 -12.86
CA LEU A 165 -2.18 -21.60 -13.64
C LEU A 165 -3.56 -21.58 -12.99
N GLU A 166 -4.61 -21.36 -13.79
CA GLU A 166 -5.99 -21.31 -13.29
C GLU A 166 -6.42 -22.65 -12.67
N SER A 167 -6.03 -23.77 -13.30
CA SER A 167 -6.35 -25.10 -12.84
C SER A 167 -5.54 -25.48 -11.60
N ASN A 168 -6.24 -25.73 -10.49
CA ASN A 168 -5.61 -26.19 -9.25
C ASN A 168 -4.84 -27.52 -9.44
N GLN A 169 -5.34 -28.41 -10.31
CA GLN A 169 -4.64 -29.67 -10.59
C GLN A 169 -3.33 -29.45 -11.34
N GLU A 170 -3.30 -28.57 -12.33
CA GLU A 170 -2.07 -28.27 -13.08
C GLU A 170 -1.07 -27.51 -12.23
N ARG A 171 -1.53 -26.53 -11.44
CA ARG A 171 -0.68 -25.79 -10.50
C ARG A 171 0.03 -26.72 -9.50
N ASN A 172 -0.69 -27.70 -8.94
CA ASN A 172 -0.09 -28.68 -8.04
C ASN A 172 0.90 -29.60 -8.77
N LYS A 173 0.58 -30.06 -9.99
CA LYS A 173 1.52 -30.84 -10.80
C LYS A 173 2.81 -30.07 -11.11
N MET A 174 2.69 -28.79 -11.48
CA MET A 174 3.82 -27.91 -11.73
C MET A 174 4.68 -27.74 -10.49
N LEU A 175 4.05 -27.49 -9.34
CA LEU A 175 4.75 -27.36 -8.06
C LEU A 175 5.48 -28.65 -7.69
N ASP A 176 4.83 -29.82 -7.79
CA ASP A 176 5.43 -31.12 -7.44
C ASP A 176 6.62 -31.48 -8.34
N ALA A 177 6.50 -31.21 -9.65
CA ALA A 177 7.60 -31.38 -10.61
C ALA A 177 8.77 -30.43 -10.28
N PHE A 178 8.47 -29.16 -9.99
CA PHE A 178 9.49 -28.18 -9.65
C PHE A 178 10.18 -28.51 -8.32
N GLU A 179 9.46 -28.96 -7.30
CA GLU A 179 10.07 -29.42 -6.04
C GLU A 179 11.00 -30.62 -6.25
N SER A 180 10.67 -31.51 -7.18
CA SER A 180 11.51 -32.66 -7.54
C SER A 180 12.79 -32.21 -8.24
N PHE A 181 12.69 -31.25 -9.15
CA PHE A 181 13.83 -30.60 -9.80
C PHE A 181 14.75 -29.92 -8.77
N LEU A 182 14.19 -29.13 -7.83
CA LEU A 182 14.98 -28.48 -6.79
C LEU A 182 15.74 -29.49 -5.92
N LYS A 183 15.10 -30.60 -5.53
CA LYS A 183 15.74 -31.66 -4.75
C LYS A 183 16.88 -32.34 -5.52
N GLN A 184 16.70 -32.58 -6.81
CA GLN A 184 17.73 -33.19 -7.66
C GLN A 184 18.99 -32.32 -7.77
N ASP A 185 18.81 -30.99 -7.79
CA ASP A 185 19.90 -30.00 -7.83
C ASP A 185 20.42 -29.61 -6.43
N GLU A 186 20.05 -30.34 -5.39
CA GLU A 186 20.41 -30.08 -3.98
C GLU A 186 20.05 -28.65 -3.52
N ILE A 187 19.01 -28.06 -4.10
CA ILE A 187 18.45 -26.76 -3.70
C ILE A 187 17.51 -26.97 -2.52
N ILE A 188 17.77 -26.27 -1.41
CA ILE A 188 16.98 -26.41 -0.19
C ILE A 188 15.76 -25.51 -0.29
N ILE A 189 14.57 -26.10 -0.22
CA ILE A 189 13.31 -25.35 -0.08
C ILE A 189 13.16 -24.94 1.39
N LEU A 190 13.01 -23.64 1.63
CA LEU A 190 12.83 -23.07 2.97
C LEU A 190 11.36 -22.85 3.31
N ASP A 191 10.57 -22.39 2.33
CA ASP A 191 9.13 -22.10 2.50
C ASP A 191 8.42 -22.11 1.14
N LYS A 192 7.09 -22.22 1.14
CA LYS A 192 6.27 -22.15 -0.07
C LYS A 192 4.88 -21.56 0.17
N VAL A 193 4.39 -20.84 -0.83
CA VAL A 193 3.01 -20.35 -0.92
C VAL A 193 2.40 -20.89 -2.21
N ASN A 194 1.25 -21.54 -2.12
CA ASN A 194 0.51 -22.04 -3.28
C ASN A 194 -0.98 -21.81 -3.06
N ASN A 195 -1.56 -20.85 -3.79
CA ASN A 195 -2.99 -20.57 -3.79
C ASN A 195 -3.46 -20.17 -5.21
N SER A 196 -4.73 -19.78 -5.37
CA SER A 196 -5.31 -19.43 -6.67
C SER A 196 -4.72 -18.17 -7.33
N TYR A 197 -3.95 -17.38 -6.58
CA TYR A 197 -3.41 -16.11 -7.03
C TYR A 197 -1.90 -16.17 -7.28
N ILE A 198 -1.18 -17.03 -6.54
CA ILE A 198 0.29 -17.03 -6.56
C ILE A 198 0.88 -18.39 -6.19
N THR A 199 2.00 -18.74 -6.83
CA THR A 199 2.84 -19.89 -6.50
C THR A 199 4.29 -19.43 -6.37
N ILE A 200 4.77 -19.33 -5.13
CA ILE A 200 6.13 -18.89 -4.81
C ILE A 200 6.82 -19.91 -3.90
N LEU A 201 8.11 -20.14 -4.14
CA LEU A 201 8.99 -20.90 -3.28
C LEU A 201 10.13 -20.02 -2.81
N ARG A 202 10.47 -20.09 -1.52
CA ARG A 202 11.72 -19.54 -1.00
C ARG A 202 12.75 -20.64 -0.94
N VAL A 203 13.90 -20.44 -1.57
CA VAL A 203 14.95 -21.45 -1.66
C VAL A 203 16.29 -20.92 -1.18
N LYS A 204 17.12 -21.81 -0.65
CA LYS A 204 18.55 -21.56 -0.42
C LYS A 204 19.36 -22.31 -1.47
N CYS A 205 20.18 -21.58 -2.21
CA CYS A 205 20.91 -22.10 -3.36
C CYS A 205 22.31 -21.50 -3.47
N THR A 206 23.12 -22.05 -4.37
CA THR A 206 24.46 -21.56 -4.73
C THR A 206 24.40 -20.80 -6.06
N LYS A 207 25.52 -20.15 -6.45
CA LYS A 207 25.65 -19.51 -7.77
C LYS A 207 25.49 -20.50 -8.94
N LEU A 208 25.93 -21.75 -8.78
CA LEU A 208 25.75 -22.79 -9.80
C LEU A 208 24.26 -23.14 -9.97
N ASN A 209 23.56 -23.32 -8.85
CA ASN A 209 22.13 -23.62 -8.84
C ASN A 209 21.32 -22.48 -9.46
N TYR A 210 21.68 -21.22 -9.15
CA TYR A 210 21.08 -20.04 -9.76
C TYR A 210 21.14 -20.04 -11.30
N GLN A 211 22.28 -20.42 -11.89
CA GLN A 211 22.42 -20.50 -13.35
C GLN A 211 21.47 -21.53 -13.98
N ARG A 212 21.16 -22.61 -13.26
CA ARG A 212 20.19 -23.62 -13.71
C ARG A 212 18.76 -23.13 -13.56
N LEU A 213 18.44 -22.45 -12.46
CA LEU A 213 17.14 -21.83 -12.25
C LEU A 213 16.78 -20.85 -13.38
N LEU A 214 17.74 -20.01 -13.83
CA LEU A 214 17.52 -19.09 -14.94
C LEU A 214 17.13 -19.75 -16.27
N LYS A 215 17.32 -21.06 -16.40
CA LYS A 215 16.96 -21.84 -17.59
C LYS A 215 15.66 -22.61 -17.43
N HIS A 216 15.04 -22.62 -16.25
CA HIS A 216 13.85 -23.42 -15.99
C HIS A 216 12.60 -22.74 -16.55
N ARG A 217 11.89 -23.44 -17.44
CA ARG A 217 10.72 -22.91 -18.16
C ARG A 217 9.63 -22.38 -17.21
N ASP A 218 9.29 -23.16 -16.19
CA ASP A 218 8.14 -22.85 -15.32
C ASP A 218 8.36 -21.64 -14.38
N ILE A 219 9.59 -21.12 -14.33
CA ILE A 219 9.90 -19.95 -13.52
C ILE A 219 9.48 -18.69 -14.28
N ARG A 220 8.61 -17.90 -13.64
CA ARG A 220 8.25 -16.56 -14.07
C ARG A 220 9.32 -15.57 -13.66
N THR A 221 9.64 -15.52 -12.36
CA THR A 221 10.58 -14.56 -11.77
C THR A 221 11.45 -15.20 -10.69
N ILE A 222 12.70 -14.77 -10.58
CA ILE A 222 13.65 -15.06 -9.51
C ILE A 222 14.10 -13.72 -8.93
N ASP A 223 13.87 -13.49 -7.64
CA ASP A 223 14.29 -12.25 -6.99
C ASP A 223 14.87 -12.48 -5.59
N LEU A 224 15.48 -11.43 -5.03
CA LEU A 224 15.89 -11.42 -3.64
C LEU A 224 14.65 -11.32 -2.73
N PRO A 225 14.63 -12.01 -1.58
CA PRO A 225 13.58 -11.86 -0.59
C PRO A 225 13.33 -10.40 -0.24
N PRO A 226 12.06 -9.98 -0.04
CA PRO A 226 11.75 -8.62 0.32
C PRO A 226 12.45 -8.26 1.65
N LYS A 227 13.30 -7.24 1.60
CA LYS A 227 13.82 -6.59 2.80
C LYS A 227 12.81 -5.53 3.21
N PHE A 228 12.02 -5.82 4.24
CA PHE A 228 11.22 -4.79 4.87
C PHE A 228 12.15 -3.87 5.65
N THR A 229 12.50 -2.71 5.07
CA THR A 229 13.18 -1.65 5.79
C THR A 229 12.17 -0.92 6.66
N LEU A 230 11.76 -1.55 7.77
CA LEU A 230 11.66 -0.75 8.98
C LEU A 230 13.11 -0.47 9.37
N ASP A 231 13.46 0.80 9.53
CA ASP A 231 14.75 1.20 10.07
C ASP A 231 14.78 0.69 11.53
N SER A 232 15.12 -0.60 11.68
CA SER A 232 15.10 -1.32 12.95
C SER A 232 16.06 -0.68 13.95
N SER A 233 17.03 0.11 13.46
CA SER A 233 17.88 0.95 14.28
C SER A 233 17.09 1.98 15.08
N LEU A 234 16.01 2.56 14.55
CA LEU A 234 15.13 3.49 15.26
C LEU A 234 14.30 2.78 16.34
N LEU A 235 13.85 1.56 16.07
CA LEU A 235 13.10 0.73 17.03
C LEU A 235 13.99 0.12 18.12
N GLN A 236 15.27 -0.07 17.82
CA GLN A 236 16.30 -0.59 18.74
C GLN A 236 17.15 0.51 19.37
N THR A 237 16.84 1.80 19.11
CA THR A 237 17.58 2.91 19.71
C THR A 237 17.35 2.87 21.21
N ASP A 238 18.35 2.42 21.95
CA ASP A 238 18.33 2.46 23.39
C ASP A 238 18.29 3.92 23.84
N VAL A 239 17.33 4.22 24.70
CA VAL A 239 17.06 5.55 25.22
C VAL A 239 18.30 6.14 25.93
N SER A 240 19.20 5.30 26.44
CA SER A 240 20.47 5.72 27.06
C SER A 240 21.47 6.35 26.09
N TYR A 241 21.38 6.08 24.79
CA TYR A 241 22.23 6.71 23.76
C TYR A 241 21.61 7.98 23.17
N LEU A 242 20.40 8.35 23.59
CA LEU A 242 19.77 9.59 23.15
C LEU A 242 20.43 10.79 23.83
N PRO A 243 20.67 11.89 23.10
CA PRO A 243 21.20 13.09 23.69
C PRO A 243 20.18 13.72 24.65
N ASN A 244 20.68 14.49 25.61
CA ASN A 244 19.81 15.25 26.50
C ASN A 244 18.99 16.26 25.71
N PRO A 245 17.67 16.35 25.93
CA PRO A 245 16.84 17.35 25.28
C PRO A 245 17.24 18.77 25.65
N ILE A 246 17.09 19.69 24.70
CA ILE A 246 17.29 21.12 24.89
C ILE A 246 15.95 21.73 25.34
N PRO A 247 15.90 22.37 26.52
CA PRO A 247 14.68 23.01 27.01
C PRO A 247 14.28 24.21 26.14
N PRO A 248 13.00 24.61 26.20
CA PRO A 248 12.53 25.80 25.52
C PRO A 248 13.15 27.07 26.09
N ASN A 249 13.09 28.16 25.31
CA ASN A 249 13.38 29.50 25.81
C ASN A 249 12.46 29.82 27.01
N LYS A 250 12.95 30.60 27.98
CA LYS A 250 12.17 31.09 29.14
C LYS A 250 10.90 31.85 28.74
N GLU A 251 10.91 32.51 27.59
CA GLU A 251 9.75 33.23 27.03
C GLU A 251 8.82 32.35 26.18
N ALA A 252 9.14 31.06 26.04
CA ALA A 252 8.32 30.15 25.26
C ALA A 252 6.93 29.98 25.87
N LEU A 253 5.98 29.71 24.98
CA LEU A 253 4.59 29.45 25.35
C LEU A 253 4.46 28.15 26.14
N ARG A 254 3.30 27.97 26.76
CA ARG A 254 2.90 26.73 27.44
C ARG A 254 1.81 26.04 26.64
N VAL A 255 1.95 24.74 26.51
CA VAL A 255 0.96 23.84 25.89
C VAL A 255 0.57 22.80 26.92
N ALA A 256 -0.72 22.67 27.17
CA ALA A 256 -1.26 21.66 28.07
C ALA A 256 -1.70 20.42 27.28
N ILE A 257 -1.26 19.24 27.73
CA ILE A 257 -1.75 17.95 27.24
C ILE A 257 -2.73 17.41 28.28
N LEU A 258 -4.00 17.26 27.89
CA LEU A 258 -5.03 16.66 28.73
C LEU A 258 -5.24 15.21 28.27
N ASP A 259 -4.72 14.25 29.03
CA ASP A 259 -4.61 12.84 28.59
C ASP A 259 -4.51 11.88 29.82
N SER A 260 -3.93 10.69 29.64
CA SER A 260 -3.74 9.66 30.68
C SER A 260 -2.64 9.95 31.71
N GLY A 261 -1.99 11.10 31.65
CA GLY A 261 -0.92 11.53 32.56
C GLY A 261 0.44 11.65 31.88
N LEU A 262 1.50 11.76 32.70
CA LEU A 262 2.86 11.96 32.20
C LEU A 262 3.91 11.23 33.05
N ASN A 263 4.72 10.40 32.40
CA ASN A 263 5.93 9.86 33.00
C ASN A 263 7.10 10.84 32.83
N ALA A 264 7.11 11.91 33.63
CA ALA A 264 8.12 12.98 33.58
C ALA A 264 9.57 12.47 33.78
N ASN A 265 9.72 11.27 34.34
CA ASN A 265 11.02 10.62 34.51
C ASN A 265 11.59 9.98 33.23
N HIS A 266 10.90 10.05 32.10
CA HIS A 266 11.42 9.57 30.82
C HIS A 266 12.66 10.41 30.42
N PRO A 267 13.76 9.83 29.90
CA PRO A 267 14.97 10.59 29.56
C PRO A 267 14.73 11.76 28.58
N LEU A 268 13.87 11.56 27.58
CA LEU A 268 13.43 12.63 26.68
C LEU A 268 12.48 13.66 27.33
N LEU A 269 12.09 13.49 28.59
CA LEU A 269 11.22 14.38 29.35
C LEU A 269 11.84 14.85 30.68
N LYS A 270 13.12 14.57 30.92
CA LYS A 270 13.86 15.00 32.13
C LYS A 270 14.62 16.33 31.95
N GLY A 271 14.52 16.97 30.79
CA GLY A 271 15.28 18.17 30.39
C GLY A 271 14.75 19.54 30.78
N GLY A 272 13.79 19.65 31.72
CA GLY A 272 13.30 20.97 32.20
C GLY A 272 12.27 21.68 31.30
N MET A 273 11.70 20.99 30.32
CA MET A 273 10.54 21.46 29.54
C MET A 273 9.17 21.18 30.21
N ILE A 274 9.12 20.38 31.28
CA ILE A 274 7.88 20.15 32.02
C ILE A 274 7.66 21.33 32.98
N GLY A 275 6.58 22.07 32.77
CA GLY A 275 6.18 23.17 33.65
C GLY A 275 5.46 22.67 34.89
N GLU A 276 4.44 21.82 34.71
CA GLU A 276 3.64 21.26 35.80
C GLU A 276 2.94 19.96 35.35
N ALA A 277 2.68 19.04 36.29
CA ALA A 277 1.80 17.89 36.07
C ALA A 277 0.78 17.78 37.21
N ARG A 278 -0.51 17.68 36.88
CA ARG A 278 -1.61 17.54 37.86
C ARG A 278 -2.59 16.47 37.43
N SER A 279 -3.26 15.88 38.42
CA SER A 279 -4.32 14.91 38.22
C SER A 279 -5.68 15.55 38.53
N TYR A 280 -6.65 15.32 37.65
CA TYR A 280 -8.02 15.81 37.75
C TYR A 280 -9.05 14.69 37.87
N ILE A 281 -8.57 13.46 38.03
CA ILE A 281 -9.36 12.29 38.44
C ILE A 281 -9.21 12.06 39.95
N ASP A 282 -10.01 11.19 40.57
CA ASP A 282 -9.97 10.88 42.02
C ASP A 282 -8.71 10.07 42.46
N THR A 283 -7.55 10.43 41.93
CA THR A 283 -6.23 10.00 42.38
C THR A 283 -5.25 11.19 42.35
N ASN A 284 -4.32 11.25 43.29
CA ASN A 284 -3.22 12.23 43.26
C ASN A 284 -2.06 11.80 42.35
N ASP A 285 -2.19 10.66 41.65
CA ASP A 285 -1.14 10.12 40.80
C ASP A 285 -1.19 10.77 39.41
N VAL A 286 -0.10 11.44 39.04
CA VAL A 286 0.06 12.10 37.75
C VAL A 286 0.71 11.19 36.70
N SER A 287 1.15 10.00 37.12
CA SER A 287 1.87 9.04 36.28
C SER A 287 0.98 8.48 35.18
N ASP A 288 1.62 8.14 34.06
CA ASP A 288 0.95 7.58 32.89
C ASP A 288 1.12 6.07 32.85
N HIS A 289 0.05 5.36 33.23
CA HIS A 289 0.01 3.90 33.23
C HIS A 289 -0.34 3.32 31.84
N THR A 290 -0.98 4.10 30.97
CA THR A 290 -1.40 3.66 29.63
C THR A 290 -0.34 3.92 28.56
N LYS A 291 0.61 4.83 28.87
CA LYS A 291 1.70 5.31 28.01
C LYS A 291 1.24 6.25 26.90
N HIS A 292 -0.07 6.54 26.79
CA HIS A 292 -0.63 7.36 25.73
C HIS A 292 -0.26 8.84 25.92
N GLY A 293 -0.56 9.42 27.08
CA GLY A 293 -0.24 10.82 27.39
C GLY A 293 1.26 11.13 27.29
N THR A 294 2.12 10.20 27.69
CA THR A 294 3.58 10.33 27.56
C THR A 294 4.00 10.32 26.08
N ALA A 295 3.38 9.49 25.24
CA ALA A 295 3.67 9.44 23.81
C ALA A 295 3.19 10.73 23.10
N VAL A 296 1.98 11.18 23.38
CA VAL A 296 1.42 12.45 22.87
C VAL A 296 2.31 13.62 23.28
N SER A 297 2.76 13.65 24.53
CA SER A 297 3.66 14.70 25.03
C SER A 297 5.00 14.73 24.31
N GLY A 298 5.59 13.57 24.02
CA GLY A 298 6.82 13.47 23.23
C GLY A 298 6.66 14.01 21.81
N ILE A 299 5.57 13.64 21.12
CA ILE A 299 5.26 14.13 19.77
C ILE A 299 4.99 15.63 19.80
N ALA A 300 4.25 16.13 20.80
CA ALA A 300 3.99 17.55 20.93
C ALA A 300 5.31 18.34 21.04
N LEU A 301 6.23 17.89 21.91
CA LEU A 301 7.49 18.58 22.16
C LEU A 301 8.45 18.58 20.97
N TYR A 302 8.54 17.46 20.25
CA TYR A 302 9.62 17.22 19.27
C TYR A 302 9.14 17.03 17.83
N GLY A 303 7.83 16.93 17.60
CA GLY A 303 7.26 16.64 16.29
C GLY A 303 7.69 15.27 15.79
N GLU A 304 8.46 15.26 14.70
CA GLU A 304 8.93 14.02 14.07
C GLU A 304 10.07 13.38 14.87
N ILE A 305 9.71 12.45 15.75
CA ILE A 305 10.68 11.74 16.61
C ILE A 305 11.75 11.02 15.80
N GLU A 306 11.41 10.45 14.64
CA GLU A 306 12.39 9.79 13.76
C GLU A 306 13.46 10.76 13.25
N GLU A 307 13.07 11.96 12.85
CA GLU A 307 14.01 13.00 12.42
C GLU A 307 14.87 13.46 13.60
N SER A 308 14.27 13.58 14.79
CA SER A 308 14.99 13.92 16.03
C SER A 308 16.04 12.86 16.40
N ILE A 309 15.72 11.57 16.23
CA ILE A 309 16.67 10.46 16.44
C ILE A 309 17.79 10.52 15.39
N ARG A 310 17.46 10.67 14.10
CA ARG A 310 18.46 10.73 13.01
C ARG A 310 19.41 11.91 13.15
N SER A 311 18.87 13.09 13.46
CA SER A 311 19.64 14.32 13.66
C SER A 311 20.34 14.37 15.02
N LYS A 312 20.03 13.42 15.93
CA LYS A 312 20.49 13.41 17.32
C LYS A 312 20.22 14.76 18.00
N SER A 313 19.03 15.29 17.80
CA SER A 313 18.64 16.60 18.31
C SER A 313 17.19 16.58 18.76
N PHE A 314 16.98 16.83 20.05
CA PHE A 314 15.66 16.95 20.67
C PHE A 314 15.53 18.36 21.23
N ILE A 315 14.79 19.23 20.53
CA ILE A 315 14.61 20.63 20.91
C ILE A 315 13.14 20.84 21.25
N ALA A 316 12.85 21.19 22.49
CA ALA A 316 11.51 21.55 22.91
C ALA A 316 11.23 23.03 22.58
N ASN A 317 10.13 23.29 21.87
CA ASN A 317 9.76 24.66 21.47
C ASN A 317 8.83 25.37 22.46
N PHE A 318 8.30 24.65 23.44
CA PHE A 318 7.37 25.16 24.45
C PHE A 318 7.48 24.37 25.75
N TYR A 319 6.93 24.94 26.82
CA TYR A 319 6.77 24.26 28.10
C TYR A 319 5.52 23.38 28.08
N LEU A 320 5.65 22.14 28.54
CA LEU A 320 4.56 21.19 28.63
C LEU A 320 3.88 21.28 30.00
N LEU A 321 2.56 21.40 30.02
CA LEU A 321 1.73 21.14 31.20
C LEU A 321 0.99 19.81 30.98
N SER A 322 0.89 18.98 32.00
CA SER A 322 0.17 17.69 31.90
C SER A 322 -1.03 17.68 32.83
N GLY A 323 -2.23 17.52 32.29
CA GLY A 323 -3.45 17.27 33.05
C GLY A 323 -3.92 15.84 32.85
N LYS A 324 -3.82 15.00 33.88
CA LYS A 324 -4.39 13.65 33.83
C LYS A 324 -5.91 13.73 33.99
N ILE A 325 -6.64 13.34 32.95
CA ILE A 325 -8.11 13.32 32.88
C ILE A 325 -8.69 11.93 32.57
N LEU A 326 -7.82 10.94 32.32
CA LEU A 326 -8.20 9.55 32.07
C LEU A 326 -7.54 8.62 33.10
N ASP A 327 -8.24 7.54 33.45
CA ASP A 327 -7.74 6.49 34.31
C ASP A 327 -6.82 5.49 33.56
N GLU A 328 -6.43 4.41 34.24
CA GLU A 328 -5.59 3.34 33.67
C GLU A 328 -6.27 2.48 32.60
N ASN A 329 -7.59 2.50 32.52
CA ASN A 329 -8.39 1.82 31.50
C ASN A 329 -8.71 2.75 30.30
N ASN A 330 -8.25 4.01 30.34
CA ASN A 330 -8.69 5.11 29.47
C ASN A 330 -10.20 5.39 29.59
N GLU A 331 -10.77 5.08 30.74
CA GLU A 331 -12.14 5.40 31.10
C GLU A 331 -12.18 6.72 31.87
N TYR A 332 -13.37 7.31 31.87
CA TYR A 332 -13.67 8.49 32.68
C TYR A 332 -13.92 8.05 34.12
N ASP A 333 -13.57 8.91 35.07
CA ASP A 333 -13.96 8.77 36.47
C ASP A 333 -15.51 8.72 36.61
N GLU A 334 -16.03 8.44 37.81
CA GLU A 334 -17.47 8.51 38.10
C GLU A 334 -18.05 9.92 37.84
N LYS A 335 -17.18 10.93 37.81
CA LYS A 335 -17.48 12.33 37.51
C LYS A 335 -17.49 12.60 36.01
N PHE A 336 -18.34 13.55 35.60
CA PHE A 336 -18.36 14.06 34.24
C PHE A 336 -17.00 14.61 33.80
N ILE A 337 -16.48 14.11 32.67
CA ILE A 337 -15.22 14.54 32.05
C ILE A 337 -15.20 16.05 31.78
N GLU A 338 -16.36 16.65 31.51
CA GLU A 338 -16.52 18.08 31.31
C GLU A 338 -16.05 18.89 32.52
N ASN A 339 -16.35 18.42 33.73
CA ASN A 339 -15.92 19.09 34.96
C ASN A 339 -14.41 18.98 35.16
N GLN A 340 -13.82 17.85 34.78
CA GLN A 340 -12.38 17.62 34.90
C GLN A 340 -11.63 18.53 33.92
N ILE A 341 -12.10 18.62 32.68
CA ILE A 341 -11.53 19.50 31.65
C ILE A 341 -11.71 20.97 32.04
N ASP A 342 -12.91 21.40 32.45
CA ASP A 342 -13.14 22.79 32.86
C ASP A 342 -12.19 23.20 34.00
N LYS A 343 -12.06 22.37 35.02
CA LYS A 343 -11.13 22.60 36.13
C LYS A 343 -9.68 22.69 35.63
N ALA A 344 -9.21 21.69 34.87
CA ALA A 344 -7.85 21.65 34.36
C ALA A 344 -7.50 22.87 33.51
N VAL A 345 -8.41 23.25 32.61
CA VAL A 345 -8.24 24.36 31.69
C VAL A 345 -8.17 25.68 32.44
N ARG A 346 -9.12 25.95 33.35
CA ARG A 346 -9.15 27.20 34.13
C ARG A 346 -7.93 27.34 35.02
N GLU A 347 -7.50 26.25 35.64
CA GLU A 347 -6.35 26.22 36.52
C GLU A 347 -5.05 26.49 35.75
N PHE A 348 -4.80 25.76 34.65
CA PHE A 348 -3.61 25.99 33.81
C PHE A 348 -3.61 27.34 33.09
N HIS A 349 -4.78 27.86 32.71
CA HIS A 349 -4.90 29.20 32.15
C HIS A 349 -4.58 30.27 33.17
N THR A 350 -5.15 30.17 34.38
CA THR A 350 -5.01 31.20 35.43
C THR A 350 -3.63 31.19 36.07
N GLU A 351 -3.14 30.02 36.47
CA GLU A 351 -1.88 29.89 37.21
C GLU A 351 -0.65 29.96 36.30
N TYR A 352 -0.76 29.44 35.08
CA TYR A 352 0.38 29.27 34.17
C TYR A 352 0.25 30.04 32.86
N GLY A 353 -0.86 30.77 32.63
CA GLY A 353 -1.07 31.53 31.39
C GLY A 353 -1.19 30.65 30.15
N CYS A 354 -1.58 29.37 30.30
CA CYS A 354 -1.70 28.44 29.18
C CYS A 354 -2.81 28.87 28.22
N LYS A 355 -2.52 28.86 26.92
CA LYS A 355 -3.46 29.25 25.86
C LYS A 355 -3.76 28.14 24.86
N ILE A 356 -2.99 27.04 24.88
CA ILE A 356 -3.12 25.96 23.92
C ILE A 356 -3.28 24.65 24.69
N PHE A 357 -4.35 23.93 24.38
CA PHE A 357 -4.71 22.68 25.04
C PHE A 357 -4.90 21.58 23.99
N ASN A 358 -4.17 20.48 24.12
CA ASN A 358 -4.28 19.32 23.25
C ASN A 358 -5.13 18.24 23.91
N LEU A 359 -6.14 17.76 23.20
CA LEU A 359 -6.96 16.61 23.58
C LEU A 359 -6.86 15.56 22.47
N SER A 360 -6.05 14.54 22.70
CA SER A 360 -5.89 13.39 21.80
C SER A 360 -6.87 12.26 22.14
N ILE A 361 -8.11 12.62 22.47
CA ILE A 361 -9.17 11.69 22.90
C ILE A 361 -10.36 11.77 21.94
N GLY A 362 -11.08 10.66 21.79
CA GLY A 362 -12.32 10.60 21.04
C GLY A 362 -13.14 9.37 21.42
N ASP A 363 -14.46 9.52 21.51
CA ASP A 363 -15.35 8.40 21.83
C ASP A 363 -15.76 7.66 20.55
N GLN A 364 -15.22 6.45 20.34
CA GLN A 364 -15.53 5.61 19.18
C GLN A 364 -17.02 5.24 19.08
N ARG A 365 -17.76 5.31 20.20
CA ARG A 365 -19.21 5.04 20.21
C ARG A 365 -20.03 6.24 19.78
N ARG A 366 -19.40 7.41 19.59
CA ARG A 366 -20.07 8.67 19.25
C ARG A 366 -19.48 9.30 17.98
N PRO A 367 -19.63 8.64 16.81
CA PRO A 367 -19.39 9.31 15.54
C PRO A 367 -20.42 10.43 15.36
N TYR A 368 -19.96 11.62 14.97
CA TYR A 368 -20.85 12.76 14.73
C TYR A 368 -21.61 12.58 13.41
N ALA A 369 -22.87 12.14 13.50
CA ALA A 369 -23.74 11.90 12.34
C ALA A 369 -24.69 13.09 12.03
N GLY A 370 -24.35 14.29 12.51
CA GLY A 370 -25.25 15.44 12.50
C GLY A 370 -26.23 15.44 13.67
N GLY A 371 -26.70 16.64 14.06
CA GLY A 371 -27.63 16.82 15.18
C GLY A 371 -26.99 17.45 16.41
N LYS A 372 -27.53 17.12 17.60
CA LYS A 372 -27.13 17.73 18.86
C LYS A 372 -25.69 17.37 19.21
N VAL A 373 -24.86 18.39 19.42
CA VAL A 373 -23.48 18.24 19.90
C VAL A 373 -23.46 17.76 21.36
N SER A 374 -22.46 16.98 21.76
CA SER A 374 -22.30 16.58 23.15
C SER A 374 -22.02 17.74 24.10
N SER A 375 -22.30 17.47 25.38
CA SER A 375 -21.87 18.30 26.51
C SER A 375 -20.38 18.58 26.47
N LEU A 376 -19.54 17.59 26.16
CA LEU A 376 -18.10 17.78 26.02
C LEU A 376 -17.74 18.80 24.92
N THR A 377 -18.30 18.64 23.72
CA THR A 377 -18.07 19.58 22.62
C THR A 377 -18.48 21.01 23.00
N LEU A 378 -19.66 21.16 23.61
CA LEU A 378 -20.16 22.46 24.07
C LEU A 378 -19.27 23.07 25.16
N THR A 379 -18.75 22.25 26.09
CA THR A 379 -17.82 22.69 27.12
C THR A 379 -16.53 23.25 26.51
N LEU A 380 -15.97 22.57 25.50
CA LEU A 380 -14.77 23.06 24.79
C LEU A 380 -15.05 24.38 24.07
N ASP A 381 -16.17 24.50 23.36
CA ASP A 381 -16.53 25.72 22.64
C ASP A 381 -16.71 26.92 23.59
N ASN A 382 -17.35 26.69 24.74
CA ASN A 382 -17.55 27.72 25.78
C ASN A 382 -16.23 28.14 26.41
N LEU A 383 -15.37 27.19 26.81
CA LEU A 383 -14.06 27.48 27.39
C LEU A 383 -13.17 28.24 26.41
N SER A 384 -13.16 27.85 25.14
CA SER A 384 -12.43 28.51 24.06
C SER A 384 -12.86 29.98 23.92
N HIS A 385 -14.17 30.21 23.82
CA HIS A 385 -14.74 31.55 23.69
C HIS A 385 -14.54 32.41 24.94
N GLU A 386 -14.75 31.87 26.14
CA GLU A 386 -14.66 32.61 27.41
C GLU A 386 -13.22 33.00 27.75
N LEU A 387 -12.27 32.06 27.59
CA LEU A 387 -10.90 32.23 28.08
C LEU A 387 -9.92 32.72 26.99
N GLY A 388 -10.37 32.77 25.73
CA GLY A 388 -9.55 33.09 24.57
C GLY A 388 -8.40 32.10 24.41
N ILE A 389 -8.73 30.80 24.38
CA ILE A 389 -7.78 29.68 24.28
C ILE A 389 -8.06 28.86 23.03
N LEU A 390 -7.09 28.06 22.60
CA LEU A 390 -7.22 27.14 21.48
C LEU A 390 -7.16 25.70 21.97
N PHE A 391 -8.19 24.92 21.62
CA PHE A 391 -8.11 23.46 21.70
C PHE A 391 -7.63 22.88 20.38
N VAL A 392 -6.70 21.93 20.46
CA VAL A 392 -6.26 21.09 19.34
C VAL A 392 -6.76 19.68 19.62
N ILE A 393 -7.59 19.15 18.73
CA ILE A 393 -8.35 17.92 18.98
C ILE A 393 -8.21 16.92 17.85
N SER A 394 -8.19 15.63 18.19
CA SER A 394 -8.11 14.53 17.21
C SER A 394 -9.43 14.40 16.44
N ALA A 395 -9.36 14.14 15.13
CA ALA A 395 -10.53 13.77 14.32
C ALA A 395 -11.12 12.40 14.70
N GLY A 396 -10.36 11.57 15.40
CA GLY A 396 -10.75 10.23 15.86
C GLY A 396 -10.44 9.10 14.87
N ASN A 397 -10.25 7.90 15.43
CA ASN A 397 -9.79 6.69 14.73
C ASN A 397 -10.94 5.71 14.41
N LEU A 398 -10.91 5.13 13.22
CA LEU A 398 -11.69 3.93 12.89
C LEU A 398 -11.09 2.70 13.57
N SER A 399 -11.93 1.84 14.12
CA SER A 399 -11.49 0.56 14.66
C SER A 399 -11.10 -0.42 13.55
N ASN A 400 -10.27 -1.39 13.90
CA ASN A 400 -9.88 -2.46 12.99
C ASN A 400 -11.06 -3.26 12.45
N GLN A 401 -12.12 -3.40 13.27
CA GLN A 401 -13.31 -4.12 12.85
C GLN A 401 -14.10 -3.29 11.84
N GLU A 402 -14.27 -1.99 12.09
CA GLU A 402 -14.95 -1.10 11.13
C GLU A 402 -14.26 -1.07 9.77
N ILE A 403 -12.92 -1.03 9.74
CA ILE A 403 -12.17 -1.07 8.48
C ILE A 403 -12.37 -2.41 7.76
N LYS A 404 -12.32 -3.54 8.49
CA LYS A 404 -12.60 -4.87 7.90
C LYS A 404 -14.00 -4.95 7.33
N ASP A 405 -15.01 -4.54 8.09
CA ASP A 405 -16.41 -4.57 7.68
C ASP A 405 -16.64 -3.73 6.42
N LYS A 406 -15.96 -2.58 6.30
CA LYS A 406 -16.01 -1.71 5.12
C LYS A 406 -15.39 -2.36 3.90
N ILE A 407 -14.22 -2.99 4.06
CA ILE A 407 -13.54 -3.73 2.99
C ILE A 407 -14.38 -4.92 2.53
N GLU A 408 -14.97 -5.69 3.45
CA GLU A 408 -15.85 -6.83 3.14
C GLU A 408 -17.13 -6.39 2.40
N LYS A 409 -17.63 -5.18 2.67
CA LYS A 409 -18.73 -4.54 1.92
C LYS A 409 -18.30 -3.98 0.55
N GLY A 410 -17.06 -4.21 0.12
CA GLY A 410 -16.53 -3.74 -1.16
C GLY A 410 -16.16 -2.26 -1.18
N GLN A 411 -16.07 -1.59 -0.02
CA GLN A 411 -15.55 -0.22 0.04
C GLN A 411 -14.02 -0.25 0.07
N SER A 412 -13.39 0.36 -0.93
CA SER A 412 -11.93 0.51 -0.97
C SER A 412 -11.46 1.82 -0.36
N TYR A 413 -10.19 1.87 0.05
CA TYR A 413 -9.52 3.12 0.35
C TYR A 413 -9.39 4.00 -0.93
N PRO A 414 -9.47 5.34 -0.84
CA PRO A 414 -9.83 6.16 0.32
C PRO A 414 -11.35 6.37 0.46
N LYS A 415 -12.17 5.71 -0.37
CA LYS A 415 -13.61 5.98 -0.50
C LYS A 415 -14.37 5.88 0.82
N TYR A 416 -14.09 4.85 1.61
CA TYR A 416 -14.76 4.68 2.91
C TYR A 416 -14.47 5.82 3.91
N LEU A 417 -13.34 6.53 3.76
CA LEU A 417 -12.98 7.68 4.61
C LEU A 417 -13.74 8.96 4.23
N LEU A 418 -14.21 9.05 2.98
CA LEU A 418 -14.86 10.23 2.41
C LEU A 418 -16.38 10.13 2.48
N GLU A 419 -16.92 8.92 2.30
CA GLU A 419 -18.37 8.72 2.13
C GLU A 419 -19.05 8.12 3.36
N ASP A 420 -18.30 7.40 4.21
CA ASP A 420 -18.89 6.55 5.25
C ASP A 420 -18.11 6.60 6.57
N SER A 421 -17.40 7.70 6.83
CA SER A 421 -16.64 7.92 8.07
C SER A 421 -16.91 9.30 8.64
N ASN A 422 -17.39 9.34 9.87
CA ASN A 422 -17.60 10.58 10.61
C ASN A 422 -16.43 10.87 11.54
N ILE A 423 -16.24 12.15 11.87
CA ILE A 423 -15.35 12.55 12.96
C ILE A 423 -15.94 12.13 14.30
N LEU A 424 -15.09 11.79 15.28
CA LEU A 424 -15.53 11.39 16.61
C LEU A 424 -15.68 12.61 17.51
N GLU A 425 -16.70 12.65 18.38
CA GLU A 425 -16.78 13.73 19.36
C GLU A 425 -15.54 13.72 20.29
N PRO A 426 -14.95 14.90 20.62
CA PRO A 426 -15.46 16.26 20.40
C PRO A 426 -14.93 16.97 19.13
N ALA A 427 -14.43 16.25 18.12
CA ALA A 427 -13.84 16.80 16.88
C ALA A 427 -14.73 17.77 16.10
N ASN A 428 -16.03 17.79 16.39
CA ASN A 428 -17.04 18.66 15.81
C ASN A 428 -17.19 20.02 16.52
N SER A 429 -16.32 20.35 17.48
CA SER A 429 -16.24 21.69 18.09
C SER A 429 -15.93 22.76 17.05
N ILE A 430 -16.60 23.92 17.14
CA ILE A 430 -16.47 25.01 16.17
C ILE A 430 -15.32 25.96 16.50
N ASN A 431 -14.91 26.05 17.77
CA ASN A 431 -13.85 26.92 18.25
C ASN A 431 -12.53 26.17 18.50
N SER A 432 -12.40 24.94 17.97
CA SER A 432 -11.22 24.07 18.09
C SER A 432 -10.58 23.79 16.74
N LEU A 433 -9.29 23.46 16.76
CA LEU A 433 -8.57 22.94 15.60
C LEU A 433 -8.63 21.42 15.56
N THR A 434 -9.41 20.88 14.62
CA THR A 434 -9.53 19.43 14.40
C THR A 434 -8.44 18.91 13.48
N VAL A 435 -7.70 17.89 13.95
CA VAL A 435 -6.50 17.36 13.29
C VAL A 435 -6.73 15.92 12.82
N GLY A 436 -6.53 15.68 11.53
CA GLY A 436 -6.46 14.34 10.94
C GLY A 436 -5.01 13.85 10.78
N SER A 437 -4.80 12.66 10.21
CA SER A 437 -3.45 12.14 9.95
C SER A 437 -3.22 11.72 8.51
N ILE A 438 -1.94 11.74 8.11
CA ILE A 438 -1.44 11.33 6.80
C ILE A 438 -0.54 10.09 6.93
N ALA A 439 -0.53 9.25 5.91
CA ALA A 439 0.35 8.10 5.81
C ALA A 439 1.72 8.54 5.31
N LYS A 440 2.77 8.36 6.11
CA LYS A 440 4.13 8.84 5.77
C LYS A 440 5.00 7.81 5.04
N TYR A 441 4.68 6.52 5.19
CA TYR A 441 5.44 5.41 4.62
C TYR A 441 4.56 4.59 3.70
N ASP A 442 5.05 4.31 2.49
CA ASP A 442 4.48 3.35 1.55
C ASP A 442 5.48 2.22 1.27
N LYS A 443 4.96 1.09 0.81
CA LYS A 443 5.79 0.01 0.25
C LYS A 443 6.20 0.40 -1.17
N SER A 444 7.32 1.12 -1.34
CA SER A 444 8.02 1.27 -2.63
C SER A 444 7.25 1.95 -3.79
N ARG A 445 7.99 2.72 -4.60
CA ARG A 445 7.49 3.32 -5.86
C ARG A 445 6.96 2.28 -6.87
N THR A 446 7.37 1.01 -6.75
CA THR A 446 6.90 -0.10 -7.59
C THR A 446 5.44 -0.48 -7.30
N ALA A 447 4.99 -0.37 -6.04
CA ALA A 447 3.63 -0.74 -5.65
C ALA A 447 2.55 0.22 -6.17
N ALA A 448 2.92 1.49 -6.40
CA ALA A 448 2.02 2.48 -6.98
C ALA A 448 1.60 2.14 -8.42
N ASN A 449 2.46 1.44 -9.17
CA ASN A 449 2.22 1.05 -10.56
C ASN A 449 1.55 -0.33 -10.69
N ASN A 450 1.68 -1.21 -9.68
CA ASN A 450 1.23 -2.60 -9.72
C ASN A 450 0.15 -2.89 -8.64
N GLN A 451 -0.97 -2.16 -8.69
CA GLN A 451 -2.03 -2.24 -7.65
C GLN A 451 -2.70 -3.61 -7.51
N ASN A 452 -2.67 -4.44 -8.55
CA ASN A 452 -3.28 -5.78 -8.56
C ASN A 452 -2.30 -6.89 -8.17
N ASP A 453 -1.02 -6.57 -7.94
CA ASP A 453 -0.05 -7.56 -7.52
C ASP A 453 -0.16 -7.78 -5.99
N PRO A 454 -0.49 -9.01 -5.53
CA PRO A 454 -0.63 -9.31 -4.11
C PRO A 454 0.66 -9.07 -3.30
N ALA A 455 1.84 -9.09 -3.93
CA ALA A 455 3.09 -8.77 -3.26
C ALA A 455 3.21 -7.27 -2.89
N TYR A 456 2.44 -6.41 -3.55
CA TYR A 456 2.57 -4.95 -3.49
C TYR A 456 1.29 -4.20 -3.09
N GLN A 457 0.28 -4.88 -2.54
CA GLN A 457 -0.95 -4.20 -2.12
C GLN A 457 -0.69 -3.14 -1.02
N LEU A 458 -0.99 -1.88 -1.36
CA LEU A 458 -0.93 -0.72 -0.49
C LEU A 458 -2.32 -0.44 0.10
N MET A 459 -2.40 -0.23 1.41
CA MET A 459 -3.61 0.30 2.05
C MET A 459 -3.76 1.81 1.81
N ALA A 460 -2.66 2.56 1.83
CA ALA A 460 -2.62 3.99 1.55
C ALA A 460 -1.25 4.38 0.95
N PRO A 461 -1.21 5.20 -0.10
CA PRO A 461 0.04 5.79 -0.61
C PRO A 461 0.74 6.71 0.41
N ARG A 462 1.99 7.05 0.16
CA ARG A 462 2.68 8.10 0.94
C ARG A 462 2.01 9.46 0.71
N ASP A 463 1.98 10.26 1.78
CA ASP A 463 1.41 11.59 1.88
C ASP A 463 -0.12 11.66 1.61
N SER A 464 -0.80 10.51 1.60
CA SER A 464 -2.26 10.44 1.51
C SER A 464 -2.92 10.34 2.89
N ILE A 465 -4.24 10.50 2.96
CA ILE A 465 -4.99 10.40 4.23
C ILE A 465 -4.75 9.02 4.87
N SER A 466 -4.45 8.98 6.17
CA SER A 466 -4.24 7.71 6.88
C SER A 466 -5.50 6.83 6.82
N PRO A 467 -5.37 5.50 6.61
CA PRO A 467 -6.49 4.58 6.57
C PRO A 467 -7.16 4.34 7.94
N PHE A 468 -6.53 4.79 9.04
CA PHE A 468 -6.99 4.53 10.42
C PHE A 468 -7.54 5.78 11.16
N ARG A 469 -7.09 6.99 10.77
CA ARG A 469 -7.35 8.33 11.38
C ARG A 469 -6.77 8.58 12.80
N ILE A 470 -5.45 8.79 12.84
CA ILE A 470 -4.47 9.02 13.95
C ILE A 470 -3.77 7.76 14.50
N TRP A 471 -2.50 7.93 14.88
CA TRP A 471 -1.54 6.90 15.26
C TRP A 471 -2.02 6.01 16.43
N ASP A 472 -2.07 4.68 16.24
CA ASP A 472 -2.27 3.67 17.30
C ASP A 472 -1.02 2.78 17.38
N ARG A 473 -0.39 2.77 18.56
CA ARG A 473 0.83 2.00 18.85
C ARG A 473 0.60 0.49 18.92
N ARG A 474 -0.65 0.00 18.90
CA ARG A 474 -0.96 -1.45 18.90
C ARG A 474 -0.68 -2.16 17.58
N LYS A 475 -0.25 -1.44 16.55
CA LYS A 475 0.09 -2.01 15.26
C LYS A 475 1.35 -1.36 14.73
N TYR A 476 2.52 -1.81 15.16
CA TYR A 476 3.73 -2.06 14.35
C TYR A 476 4.72 -2.85 15.18
#